data_AF-A0A7Z1AXB7-F1
#
_entry.id   AF-A0A7Z1AXB7-F1
#
_cell.length_a   1.000
_cell.length_b   1.000
_cell.length_c   1.000
_cell.angle_alpha   90.00
_cell.angle_beta   90.00
_cell.angle_gamma   90.00
#
_symmetry.space_group_name_H-M   'P 1'
#
loop_
_entity.id
_entity.type
_entity.pdbx_description
1 polymer ?
#
loop_
_entity_poly.entity_id
_entity_poly.type
_entity_poly.pdbx_seq_one_letter_code
_entity_poly.pdbx_strand_id
1 'polypeptide(L)'
;MLSPTHQQLLDETLDHLRADPAVAGVLLSGSLARGTARPDSDLDLLVVTTGDLTWHPGDPVDLIARTADQWRSHVLRRADPTETGRAHLRPGRG
;
A
#
# COMPACT_ATOMS: atom_id res chain seq x y z
N MET A 1 14.06 11.63 -4.22
CA MET A 1 14.95 10.46 -4.41
C MET A 1 14.75 9.53 -3.23
N LEU A 2 14.77 8.21 -3.46
CA LEU A 2 14.74 7.22 -2.37
C LEU A 2 16.03 7.35 -1.55
N SER A 3 15.91 7.32 -0.23
CA SER A 3 17.11 7.23 0.62
C SER A 3 17.73 5.83 0.51
N PRO A 4 19.03 5.66 0.83
CA PRO A 4 19.64 4.34 0.87
C PRO A 4 18.91 3.36 1.80
N THR A 5 18.41 3.83 2.95
CA THR A 5 17.63 3.02 3.89
C THR A 5 16.29 2.58 3.29
N HIS A 6 15.58 3.47 2.59
CA HIS A 6 14.34 3.11 1.90
C HIS A 6 14.57 2.12 0.77
N GLN A 7 15.68 2.28 0.03
CA GLN A 7 16.05 1.36 -1.04
C GLN A 7 16.32 -0.04 -0.48
N GLN A 8 17.12 -0.15 0.58
CA GLN A 8 17.39 -1.43 1.24
C GLN A 8 16.10 -2.09 1.75
N LEU A 9 15.24 -1.34 2.44
CA LEU A 9 13.97 -1.88 2.95
C LEU A 9 13.05 -2.34 1.81
N LEU A 10 13.00 -1.59 0.70
CA LEU A 10 12.24 -1.97 -0.49
C LEU A 10 12.80 -3.27 -1.10
N ASP A 11 14.12 -3.39 -1.24
CA ASP A 11 14.74 -4.57 -1.83
C ASP A 11 14.48 -5.82 -0.97
N GLU A 12 14.69 -5.73 0.35
CA GLU A 12 14.39 -6.83 1.30
C GLU A 12 12.91 -7.22 1.27
N THR A 13 12.00 -6.25 1.23
CA THR A 13 10.55 -6.50 1.14
C THR A 13 10.19 -7.19 -0.18
N LEU A 14 10.76 -6.73 -1.30
CA LEU A 14 10.50 -7.31 -2.60
C LEU A 14 11.04 -8.73 -2.72
N ASP A 15 12.14 -9.07 -2.05
CA ASP A 15 12.67 -10.43 -2.06
C ASP A 15 11.73 -11.41 -1.35
N HIS A 16 11.13 -11.02 -0.22
CA HIS A 16 10.09 -11.82 0.43
C HIS A 16 8.85 -11.98 -0.46
N LEU A 17 8.37 -10.88 -1.06
CA LEU A 17 7.18 -10.90 -1.91
C LEU A 17 7.39 -11.69 -3.20
N ARG A 18 8.59 -11.66 -3.79
CA ARG A 18 8.93 -12.45 -4.98
C ARG A 18 8.98 -13.95 -4.71
N ALA A 19 9.32 -14.34 -3.47
CA ALA A 19 9.38 -15.74 -3.08
C ALA A 19 7.99 -16.36 -2.85
N ASP A 20 6.95 -15.55 -2.65
CA ASP A 20 5.59 -16.01 -2.38
C ASP A 20 4.81 -16.25 -3.70
N PRO A 21 4.41 -17.50 -4.03
CA PRO A 21 3.71 -17.81 -5.27
C PRO A 21 2.29 -17.21 -5.35
N ALA A 22 1.73 -16.74 -4.22
CA ALA A 22 0.46 -16.05 -4.22
C ALA A 22 0.57 -14.59 -4.70
N VAL A 23 1.78 -14.03 -4.84
CA VAL A 23 1.98 -12.65 -5.30
C VAL A 23 1.94 -12.58 -6.83
N ALA A 24 0.92 -11.89 -7.36
CA ALA A 24 0.79 -11.64 -8.79
C ALA A 24 1.37 -10.29 -9.21
N GLY A 25 1.51 -9.34 -8.28
CA GLY A 25 2.10 -8.03 -8.55
C GLY A 25 2.22 -7.16 -7.31
N VAL A 26 3.18 -6.24 -7.36
CA VAL A 26 3.48 -5.28 -6.29
C VAL A 26 3.49 -3.88 -6.87
N LEU A 27 2.81 -2.94 -6.20
CA LEU A 27 2.79 -1.54 -6.55
C LEU A 27 3.31 -0.71 -5.38
N LEU A 28 4.21 0.21 -5.67
CA LEU A 28 4.65 1.22 -4.73
C LEU A 28 3.59 2.33 -4.64
N SER A 29 3.25 2.74 -3.42
CA SER A 29 2.31 3.81 -3.14
C SER A 29 2.94 4.89 -2.26
N GLY A 30 2.11 5.81 -1.80
CA GLY A 30 2.50 6.70 -0.71
C GLY A 30 3.55 7.75 -1.10
N SER A 31 4.30 8.17 -0.09
CA SER A 31 5.26 9.27 -0.22
C SER A 31 6.46 8.90 -1.12
N LEU A 32 6.89 7.63 -1.09
CA LEU A 32 7.98 7.11 -1.91
C LEU A 32 7.59 7.10 -3.40
N ALA A 33 6.39 6.62 -3.75
CA ALA A 33 5.89 6.66 -5.12
C ALA A 33 5.77 8.08 -5.68
N ARG A 34 5.40 9.06 -4.83
CA ARG A 34 5.27 10.47 -5.24
C ARG A 34 6.60 11.24 -5.25
N GLY A 35 7.68 10.64 -4.75
CA GLY A 35 8.96 11.33 -4.59
C GLY A 35 8.98 12.38 -3.48
N THR A 36 8.02 12.35 -2.55
CA THR A 36 7.88 13.30 -1.43
C THR A 36 8.22 12.66 -0.07
N ALA A 37 8.94 11.54 -0.07
CA ALA A 37 9.32 10.83 1.14
C ALA A 37 10.30 11.65 2.00
N ARG A 38 10.11 11.55 3.32
CA ARG A 38 11.04 12.01 4.37
C ARG A 38 11.85 10.81 4.89
N PRO A 39 12.97 11.03 5.60
CA PRO A 39 13.79 9.93 6.14
C PRO A 39 13.04 8.93 7.03
N ASP A 40 11.99 9.39 7.71
CA ASP A 40 11.12 8.62 8.61
C ASP A 40 9.84 8.10 7.93
N SER A 41 9.72 8.23 6.60
CA SER A 41 8.52 7.77 5.89
C SER A 41 8.48 6.25 5.79
N ASP A 42 7.28 5.71 5.93
CA ASP A 42 6.97 4.29 5.75
C ASP A 42 7.08 3.84 4.29
N LEU A 43 7.23 2.53 4.11
CA LEU A 43 7.12 1.86 2.83
C LEU A 43 5.68 1.37 2.60
N ASP A 44 4.92 2.11 1.78
CA ASP A 44 3.54 1.77 1.44
C ASP A 44 3.48 0.88 0.18
N LEU A 45 2.99 -0.36 0.32
CA LEU A 45 2.83 -1.31 -0.79
C LEU A 45 1.38 -1.77 -0.95
N LEU A 46 0.96 -1.83 -2.21
CA LEU A 46 -0.28 -2.49 -2.62
C LEU A 46 0.10 -3.78 -3.35
N VAL A 47 -0.42 -4.91 -2.88
CA VAL A 47 -0.10 -6.23 -3.45
C VAL A 47 -1.34 -6.84 -4.07
N VAL A 48 -1.20 -7.30 -5.31
CA VAL A 48 -2.20 -8.12 -6.00
C VAL A 48 -1.87 -9.57 -5.73
N THR A 49 -2.82 -10.32 -5.15
CA THR A 49 -2.62 -11.73 -4.81
C THR A 49 -3.60 -12.65 -5.51
N THR A 50 -3.22 -13.92 -5.67
CA THR A 50 -4.10 -15.02 -6.09
C THR A 50 -4.54 -15.91 -4.93
N GLY A 51 -3.97 -15.68 -3.74
CA GLY A 51 -4.26 -16.39 -2.50
C GLY A 51 -3.80 -15.60 -1.27
N ASP A 52 -3.71 -16.29 -0.13
CA ASP A 52 -3.21 -15.70 1.10
C ASP A 52 -1.69 -15.57 1.08
N LEU A 53 -1.17 -14.48 1.63
CA LEU A 53 0.27 -14.31 1.82
C LEU A 53 0.74 -15.11 3.04
N THR A 54 1.92 -15.68 2.92
CA THR A 54 2.58 -16.40 4.01
C THR A 54 3.45 -15.49 4.88
N TRP A 55 3.86 -14.35 4.30
CA TRP A 55 4.72 -13.36 4.95
C TRP A 55 3.97 -12.04 5.13
N HIS A 56 4.09 -11.47 6.33
CA HIS A 56 3.56 -10.16 6.67
C HIS A 56 4.71 -9.32 7.24
N PRO A 57 4.95 -8.12 6.73
CA PRO A 57 5.95 -7.25 7.31
C PRO A 57 5.42 -6.60 8.60
N GLY A 58 6.35 -6.07 9.40
CA GLY A 58 6.06 -5.12 10.47
C GLY A 58 6.50 -3.70 10.10
N ASP A 59 6.42 -2.79 11.06
CA ASP A 59 6.89 -1.42 10.89
C ASP A 59 8.35 -1.38 10.39
N PRO A 60 8.71 -0.48 9.44
CA PRO A 60 7.90 0.61 8.90
C PRO A 60 7.30 0.29 7.51
N VAL A 61 6.84 -0.95 7.27
CA VAL A 61 6.22 -1.34 6.00
C VAL A 61 4.71 -1.52 6.18
N ASP A 62 3.92 -0.69 5.49
CA ASP A 62 2.48 -0.87 5.40
C ASP A 62 2.16 -1.62 4.10
N LEU A 63 1.54 -2.79 4.23
CA LEU A 63 1.24 -3.69 3.12
C LEU A 63 -0.24 -4.03 3.10
N ILE A 64 -0.90 -3.67 2.01
CA ILE A 64 -2.27 -4.06 1.75
C ILE A 64 -2.30 -5.08 0.62
N ALA A 65 -2.68 -6.31 0.94
CA ALA A 65 -2.85 -7.39 -0.02
C ALA A 65 -4.33 -7.59 -0.36
N ARG A 66 -4.65 -7.69 -1.65
CA ARG A 66 -5.99 -8.01 -2.14
C ARG A 66 -5.91 -8.78 -3.44
N THR A 67 -6.95 -9.56 -3.75
CA THR A 67 -7.11 -10.12 -5.09
C THR A 67 -7.36 -9.04 -6.13
N ALA A 68 -7.16 -9.34 -7.42
CA ALA A 68 -7.42 -8.41 -8.50
C ALA A 68 -8.87 -7.88 -8.50
N ASP A 69 -9.84 -8.75 -8.19
CA ASP A 69 -11.26 -8.37 -8.10
C ASP A 69 -11.53 -7.46 -6.91
N GLN A 70 -10.94 -7.75 -5.75
CA GLN A 70 -11.05 -6.89 -4.57
C GLN A 70 -10.44 -5.51 -4.80
N TRP A 71 -9.30 -5.42 -5.52
CA TRP A 71 -8.73 -4.14 -5.95
C TRP A 71 -9.66 -3.39 -6.89
N ARG A 72 -10.22 -4.07 -7.91
CA ARG A 72 -11.17 -3.46 -8.83
C ARG A 72 -12.39 -2.89 -8.09
N SER A 73 -12.96 -3.63 -7.16
CA SER A 73 -14.07 -3.14 -6.32
C SER A 73 -13.67 -1.98 -5.41
N HIS A 74 -12.44 -1.98 -4.86
CA HIS A 74 -11.97 -0.88 -4.02
C HIS A 74 -11.81 0.42 -4.80
N VAL A 75 -11.17 0.36 -5.98
CA VAL A 75 -10.95 1.52 -6.84
C VAL A 75 -12.27 2.07 -7.37
N LEU A 76 -13.18 1.19 -7.85
CA LEU A 76 -14.48 1.62 -8.36
C LEU A 76 -15.36 2.28 -7.29
N ARG A 77 -15.35 1.78 -6.04
CA ARG A 77 -16.05 2.46 -4.93
C ARG A 77 -15.51 3.85 -4.67
N ARG A 78 -14.17 4.01 -4.65
CA ARG A 78 -13.57 5.33 -4.45
C ARG A 78 -13.76 6.28 -5.63
N ALA A 79 -13.99 5.76 -6.83
CA ALA A 79 -14.28 6.56 -8.01
C ALA A 79 -15.75 7.01 -8.08
N ASP A 80 -16.64 6.44 -7.26
CA ASP A 80 -18.04 6.86 -7.19
C ASP A 80 -18.15 8.24 -6.49
N PRO A 81 -18.57 9.29 -7.20
CA PRO A 81 -18.71 10.64 -6.64
C PRO A 81 -19.76 10.70 -5.52
N THR A 82 -20.70 9.75 -5.48
CA THR A 82 -21.81 9.76 -4.51
C THR A 82 -21.39 9.29 -3.11
N GLU A 83 -20.30 8.51 -2.98
CA GLU A 83 -19.76 8.09 -1.68
C GLU A 83 -18.69 9.06 -1.14
N THR A 84 -17.99 9.78 -2.02
CA THR A 84 -16.88 10.70 -1.65
C THR A 84 -17.36 11.91 -0.82
N GLY A 85 -18.66 12.21 -0.81
CA GLY A 85 -19.27 13.33 -0.08
C GLY A 85 -19.62 13.10 1.40
N ARG A 86 -19.49 11.89 1.96
CA ARG A 86 -19.86 11.63 3.38
C ARG A 86 -18.71 11.74 4.40
N ALA A 87 -17.48 11.96 3.95
CA ALA A 87 -16.31 12.06 4.83
C ALA A 87 -15.90 13.52 5.15
N HIS A 88 -16.87 14.37 5.48
CA HIS A 88 -16.57 15.64 6.17
C HIS A 88 -17.79 16.07 6.97
N LEU A 89 -17.73 15.85 8.29
CA LEU A 89 -18.34 16.63 9.36
C LEU A 89 -18.05 15.88 10.67
N ARG A 90 -16.88 16.13 11.26
CA ARG A 90 -16.73 15.94 12.71
C ARG A 90 -17.28 17.21 13.37
N PRO A 91 -18.23 17.11 14.32
CA PRO A 91 -18.68 18.29 15.05
C PRO A 91 -17.54 18.77 15.94
N GLY A 92 -17.15 20.03 15.77
CA GLY A 92 -16.24 20.72 16.66
C GLY A 92 -16.83 20.72 18.08
N ARG A 93 -16.04 20.27 19.06
CA ARG A 93 -16.35 20.52 20.47
C ARG A 93 -15.89 21.94 20.77
N GLY A 94 -16.86 22.82 21.02
CA GLY A 94 -16.67 24.02 21.84
C GLY A 94 -16.69 23.68 23.32
#